data_AF-A0A087N126-F1
#
_entry.id   AF-A0A087N126-F1
#
_cell.length_a   1.000
_cell.length_b   1.000
_cell.length_c   1.000
_cell.angle_alpha   90.00
_cell.angle_beta   90.00
_cell.angle_gamma   90.00
#
_symmetry.space_group_name_H-M   'P 1'
#
loop_
_entity.id
_entity.type
_entity.pdbx_description
1 polymer ?
#
loop_
_entity_poly.entity_id
_entity_poly.type
_entity_poly.pdbx_seq_one_letter_code
_entity_poly.pdbx_strand_id
1 'polypeptide(L)'
;MLSYSMQTLTLKEFQKLIASADDSCDNQIRITKDGRIYISEGVVGAENIEDLHSRYETYDAGNDYVGPNAAQDEAYVKRLYEEVKRDWASGRKGYIDY
;
A
#
# COMPACT_ATOMS: atom_id res chain seq x y z
N MET A 1 -9.18 -2.74 9.49
CA MET A 1 -8.24 -2.42 8.39
C MET A 1 -8.76 -1.22 7.61
N LEU A 2 -8.00 -0.12 7.61
CA LEU A 2 -8.34 1.08 6.84
C LEU A 2 -8.19 0.79 5.35
N SER A 3 -9.11 1.31 4.53
CA SER A 3 -9.05 1.11 3.07
C SER A 3 -9.76 2.24 2.33
N TYR A 4 -9.33 2.48 1.10
CA TYR A 4 -9.82 3.55 0.24
C TYR A 4 -10.11 3.04 -1.17
N SER A 5 -10.94 3.76 -1.93
CA SER A 5 -11.19 3.45 -3.34
C SER A 5 -10.07 4.04 -4.21
N MET A 6 -9.44 3.24 -5.07
CA MET A 6 -8.43 3.69 -6.03
C MET A 6 -8.97 4.75 -7.01
N GLN A 7 -10.28 4.75 -7.25
CA GLN A 7 -10.93 5.73 -8.12
C GLN A 7 -10.91 7.14 -7.52
N THR A 8 -11.08 7.26 -6.21
CA THR A 8 -11.19 8.55 -5.51
C THR A 8 -10.02 8.83 -4.56
N LEU A 9 -9.06 7.91 -4.44
CA LEU A 9 -7.93 8.00 -3.54
C LEU A 9 -7.21 9.33 -3.70
N THR A 10 -7.12 10.07 -2.60
CA THR A 10 -6.35 11.31 -2.48
C THR A 10 -5.01 11.06 -1.77
N LEU A 11 -4.03 11.95 -1.97
CA LEU A 11 -2.75 11.90 -1.26
C LEU A 11 -2.93 11.90 0.26
N LYS A 12 -3.90 12.68 0.78
CA LYS A 12 -4.17 12.75 2.23
C LYS A 12 -4.73 11.45 2.79
N GLU A 13 -5.57 10.76 2.03
CA GLU A 13 -6.06 9.43 2.41
C GLU A 13 -4.96 8.39 2.33
N PHE A 14 -4.10 8.47 1.32
CA PHE A 14 -2.94 7.59 1.20
C PHE A 14 -1.97 7.79 2.38
N GLN A 15 -1.68 9.04 2.77
CA GLN A 15 -0.88 9.34 3.96
C GLN A 15 -1.51 8.75 5.23
N LYS A 16 -2.83 8.85 5.40
CA LYS A 16 -3.54 8.21 6.51
C LYS A 16 -3.46 6.69 6.47
N LEU A 17 -3.46 6.10 5.27
CA LEU A 17 -3.29 4.67 5.09
C LEU A 17 -1.91 4.23 5.56
N ILE A 18 -0.84 4.87 5.08
CA ILE A 18 0.54 4.62 5.54
C ILE A 18 0.64 4.76 7.07
N ALA A 19 0.09 5.86 7.63
CA ALA A 19 0.13 6.13 9.06
C ALA A 19 -0.60 5.09 9.93
N SER A 20 -1.55 4.36 9.35
CA SER A 20 -2.43 3.45 10.09
C SER A 20 -1.84 2.06 10.33
N ALA A 21 -0.77 1.70 9.61
CA ALA A 21 -0.17 0.38 9.67
C ALA A 21 0.84 0.24 10.81
N ASP A 22 0.89 -0.96 11.40
CA ASP A 22 1.83 -1.33 12.47
C ASP A 22 3.17 -1.83 11.90
N ASP A 23 4.21 -1.00 12.01
CA ASP A 23 5.57 -1.31 11.55
C ASP A 23 6.28 -2.37 12.42
N SER A 24 5.66 -2.90 13.49
CA SER A 24 6.23 -4.00 14.28
C SER A 24 6.06 -5.38 13.65
N CYS A 25 5.39 -5.46 12.49
CA CYS A 25 5.20 -6.68 11.71
C CYS A 25 5.39 -6.43 10.21
N ASP A 26 5.49 -7.50 9.42
CA ASP A 26 5.61 -7.35 7.97
C ASP A 26 4.31 -6.80 7.38
N ASN A 27 4.45 -5.84 6.47
CA ASN A 27 3.34 -5.14 5.84
C ASN A 27 3.36 -5.30 4.32
N GLN A 28 2.21 -5.10 3.67
CA GLN A 28 2.15 -5.03 2.21
C GLN A 28 1.00 -4.15 1.73
N ILE A 29 1.28 -3.25 0.79
CA ILE A 29 0.22 -2.53 0.06
C ILE A 29 -0.47 -3.52 -0.88
N ARG A 30 -1.79 -3.63 -0.75
CA ARG A 30 -2.63 -4.53 -1.53
C ARG A 30 -3.76 -3.77 -2.18
N ILE A 31 -4.03 -4.10 -3.44
CA ILE A 31 -5.16 -3.57 -4.21
C ILE A 31 -6.03 -4.72 -4.66
N THR A 32 -7.30 -4.71 -4.28
CA THR A 32 -8.29 -5.72 -4.67
C THR A 32 -8.77 -5.53 -6.11
N LYS A 33 -9.36 -6.57 -6.70
CA LYS A 33 -9.99 -6.51 -8.03
C LYS A 33 -11.13 -5.49 -8.15
N ASP A 34 -11.84 -5.20 -7.06
CA ASP A 34 -12.87 -4.14 -7.01
C ASP A 34 -12.29 -2.73 -6.77
N GLY A 35 -10.96 -2.60 -6.74
CA GLY A 35 -10.28 -1.30 -6.70
C GLY A 35 -10.18 -0.69 -5.31
N ARG A 36 -10.10 -1.50 -4.25
CA ARG A 36 -9.83 -1.04 -2.89
C ARG A 36 -8.35 -1.19 -2.58
N ILE A 37 -7.73 -0.13 -2.07
CA ILE A 37 -6.37 -0.16 -1.55
C ILE A 37 -6.38 -0.27 -0.03
N TYR A 38 -5.49 -1.08 0.52
CA TYR A 38 -5.26 -1.25 1.95
C TYR A 38 -3.83 -1.72 2.22
N ILE A 39 -3.42 -1.70 3.49
CA ILE A 39 -2.18 -2.34 3.95
C ILE A 39 -2.57 -3.57 4.76
N SER A 40 -2.03 -4.73 4.39
CA SER A 40 -2.11 -5.93 5.22
C SER A 40 -0.94 -5.99 6.19
N GLU A 41 -1.24 -6.41 7.42
CA GLU A 41 -0.27 -6.64 8.51
C GLU A 41 -0.17 -8.15 8.73
N GLY A 42 1.04 -8.71 8.67
CA GLY A 42 1.32 -10.14 8.85
C GLY A 42 0.84 -11.07 7.75
N VAL A 43 0.05 -10.59 6.79
CA VAL A 43 -0.32 -11.32 5.56
C VAL A 43 0.39 -10.66 4.39
N VAL A 44 1.47 -11.27 3.92
CA VAL A 44 2.39 -10.68 2.93
C VAL A 44 2.75 -11.69 1.84
N GLY A 45 3.69 -11.36 0.95
CA GLY A 45 4.20 -12.30 -0.04
C GLY A 45 3.12 -12.91 -0.94
N ALA A 46 3.02 -14.23 -0.97
CA ALA A 46 2.06 -14.98 -1.81
C ALA A 46 0.78 -15.40 -1.09
N GLU A 47 0.52 -14.88 0.12
CA GLU A 47 -0.65 -15.25 0.92
C GLU A 47 -1.90 -14.46 0.54
N ASN A 48 -3.04 -15.16 0.39
CA ASN A 48 -4.37 -14.58 0.11
C ASN A 48 -4.36 -13.60 -1.07
N ILE A 49 -3.92 -14.07 -2.24
CA ILE A 49 -3.71 -13.24 -3.44
C ILE A 49 -4.82 -13.39 -4.49
N GLU A 50 -5.77 -14.31 -4.28
CA GLU A 50 -6.80 -14.69 -5.24
C GLU A 50 -7.68 -13.52 -5.67
N ASP A 51 -8.00 -12.62 -4.74
CA ASP A 51 -8.84 -11.44 -4.97
C ASP A 51 -8.07 -10.14 -5.19
N LEU A 52 -6.74 -10.23 -5.25
CA LEU A 52 -5.89 -9.07 -5.51
C LEU A 52 -5.80 -8.78 -7.01
N HIS A 53 -5.88 -7.50 -7.33
CA HIS A 53 -5.45 -6.95 -8.60
C HIS A 53 -3.91 -6.86 -8.64
N SER A 54 -3.34 -6.26 -7.60
CA SER A 54 -1.90 -6.09 -7.43
C SER A 54 -1.51 -6.02 -5.95
N ARG A 55 -0.23 -6.23 -5.68
CA ARG A 55 0.41 -6.08 -4.38
C ARG A 55 1.86 -5.62 -4.57
N TYR A 56 2.36 -4.80 -3.66
CA TYR A 56 3.73 -4.27 -3.69
C TYR A 56 4.70 -5.22 -2.97
N GLU A 57 6.00 -4.92 -2.91
CA GLU A 57 6.92 -5.69 -2.07
C GLU A 57 6.48 -5.73 -0.61
N THR A 58 7.05 -6.68 0.11
CA THR A 58 6.86 -6.77 1.56
C THR A 58 7.69 -5.68 2.21
N TYR A 59 7.06 -4.93 3.09
CA TYR A 59 7.75 -4.04 4.00
C TYR A 59 8.03 -4.84 5.27
N ASP A 60 9.28 -5.28 5.42
CA ASP A 60 9.76 -5.97 6.62
C ASP A 60 9.51 -5.16 7.89
N ALA A 61 9.21 -5.84 9.00
CA ALA A 61 9.04 -5.20 10.29
C ALA A 61 10.22 -4.26 10.66
N GLY A 62 9.90 -3.01 11.02
CA GLY A 62 10.84 -2.04 11.56
C GLY A 62 11.72 -1.33 10.53
N ASN A 63 11.33 -1.32 9.26
CA ASN A 63 12.08 -0.62 8.21
C ASN A 63 11.61 0.82 7.96
N ASP A 64 10.65 1.32 8.76
CA ASP A 64 10.11 2.67 8.67
C ASP A 64 9.44 3.01 7.32
N TYR A 65 8.96 2.03 6.56
CA TYR A 65 8.15 2.26 5.34
C TYR A 65 6.65 2.44 5.63
N VAL A 66 6.18 2.05 6.81
CA VAL A 66 4.80 2.28 7.27
C VAL A 66 4.75 2.87 8.67
N GLY A 67 3.53 3.22 9.10
CA GLY A 67 3.28 3.82 10.40
C GLY A 67 3.47 5.34 10.44
N PRO A 68 3.30 5.95 11.63
CA PRO A 68 3.27 7.41 11.77
C PRO A 68 4.56 8.11 11.36
N ASN A 69 5.71 7.46 11.46
CA ASN A 69 7.01 8.02 11.07
C ASN A 69 7.12 8.11 9.55
N ALA A 70 6.87 7.00 8.84
CA ALA A 70 6.86 6.95 7.38
C ALA A 70 5.88 7.98 6.78
N ALA A 71 4.70 8.12 7.40
CA ALA A 71 3.68 9.05 6.95
C ALA A 71 4.07 10.54 7.09
N GLN A 72 5.07 10.88 7.90
CA GLN A 72 5.59 12.24 8.04
C GLN A 72 6.63 12.59 6.96
N ASP A 73 7.21 11.59 6.27
CA ASP A 73 8.03 11.84 5.08
C ASP A 73 7.12 12.14 3.89
N GLU A 74 6.76 13.41 3.73
CA GLU A 74 5.88 13.86 2.65
C GLU A 74 6.43 13.54 1.26
N ALA A 75 7.75 13.55 1.08
CA ALA A 75 8.38 13.26 -0.21
C ALA A 75 8.27 11.78 -0.56
N TYR A 76 8.53 10.89 0.41
CA TYR A 76 8.32 9.46 0.27
C TYR A 76 6.85 9.13 -0.02
N VAL A 77 5.92 9.60 0.82
CA VAL A 77 4.49 9.32 0.69
C VAL A 77 3.96 9.81 -0.65
N LYS A 78 4.38 11.01 -1.09
CA LYS A 78 3.98 11.54 -2.39
C LYS A 78 4.52 10.70 -3.56
N ARG A 79 5.79 10.29 -3.52
CA ARG A 79 6.39 9.44 -4.57
C ARG A 79 5.66 8.11 -4.66
N LEU A 80 5.43 7.44 -3.53
CA LEU A 80 4.73 6.17 -3.48
C LEU A 80 3.25 6.30 -3.89
N TYR A 81 2.58 7.39 -3.52
CA TYR A 81 1.22 7.67 -4.01
C TYR A 81 1.17 7.80 -5.54
N GLU A 82 2.10 8.55 -6.14
CA GLU A 82 2.17 8.75 -7.59
C GLU A 82 2.48 7.44 -8.33
N GLU A 83 3.37 6.61 -7.78
CA GLU A 83 3.65 5.24 -8.23
C GLU A 83 2.39 4.39 -8.26
N VAL A 84 1.69 4.30 -7.12
CA VAL A 84 0.46 3.52 -6.95
C VAL A 84 -0.63 3.96 -7.91
N LYS A 85 -0.82 5.28 -8.09
CA LYS A 85 -1.79 5.81 -9.06
C LYS A 85 -1.40 5.49 -10.50
N ARG A 86 -0.12 5.56 -10.84
CA ARG A 86 0.40 5.25 -12.18
C ARG A 86 0.24 3.77 -12.52
N ASP A 87 0.62 2.87 -11.61
CA ASP A 87 0.50 1.44 -11.80
C ASP A 87 -0.97 1.01 -11.95
N TRP A 88 -1.85 1.56 -11.11
CA TRP A 88 -3.29 1.36 -11.25
C TRP A 88 -3.83 1.86 -12.60
N ALA A 89 -3.47 3.08 -13.01
CA ALA A 89 -3.94 3.66 -14.26
C ALA A 89 -3.44 2.92 -15.51
N SER A 90 -2.24 2.34 -15.44
CA SER A 90 -1.66 1.50 -16.51
C SER A 90 -2.19 0.06 -16.49
N GLY A 91 -2.95 -0.32 -15.46
CA GLY A 91 -3.47 -1.67 -15.27
C GLY A 91 -2.38 -2.71 -14.93
N ARG A 92 -1.25 -2.29 -14.35
CA ARG A 92 -0.18 -3.17 -13.88
C ARG A 92 -0.73 -4.09 -12.79
N LYS A 93 -0.49 -5.40 -12.92
CA LYS A 93 -1.10 -6.45 -12.08
C LYS A 93 -0.07 -7.33 -11.41
N GLY A 94 -0.50 -8.08 -10.39
CA GLY A 94 0.34 -9.07 -9.72
C GLY A 94 1.29 -8.44 -8.71
N TYR A 95 2.49 -9.00 -8.59
CA TYR A 95 3.53 -8.44 -7.73
C TYR A 95 4.18 -7.23 -8.42
N ILE A 96 4.38 -6.16 -7.66
CA ILE A 96 5.03 -4.92 -8.08
C ILE A 96 6.22 -4.70 -7.15
N ASP A 97 7.40 -4.54 -7.77
CA ASP A 97 8.65 -4.14 -7.11
C ASP A 97 8.79 -2.62 -7.19
N TYR A 98 9.11 -1.98 -6.06
CA TYR A 98 9.21 -0.54 -5.83
C TYR A 98 10.51 -0.17 -5.09
#